data_AF-A0A5B7AK98-F1
#
_entry.id   AF-A0A5B7AK98-F1
#
_cell.length_a   1.000
_cell.length_b   1.000
_cell.length_c   1.000
_cell.angle_alpha   90.00
_cell.angle_beta   90.00
_cell.angle_gamma   90.00
#
_symmetry.space_group_name_H-M   'P 1'
#
loop_
_entity.id
_entity.type
_entity.pdbx_description
1 polymer ?
#
loop_
_entity_poly.entity_id
_entity_poly.type
_entity_poly.pdbx_seq_one_letter_code
_entity_poly.pdbx_strand_id
1 'polypeptide(L)'
;MVLLLGDLRKEAYRKIDAAPVACKASFIAKREHIFGKKFYSVKAQFCDRGQMHDITIECETVGINDPWLVIRLDSKAVMQVKHLRWKFRGNHTILVDGLPVEVFWDVHNWLFGNVMSSAVFMFQTCLSAAEKSWAGQSTSDPSVLSWSCSKGFTDSQLQGLGFSLILYAWKNE
;
A
#
# COMPACT_ATOMS: atom_id res chain seq x y z
N MET A 1 -19.85 12.14 -14.50
CA MET A 1 -18.39 12.03 -14.71
C MET A 1 -17.77 11.41 -13.47
N VAL A 2 -17.03 10.32 -13.61
CA VAL A 2 -16.64 9.47 -12.45
C VAL A 2 -15.19 9.74 -11.98
N LEU A 3 -14.33 10.33 -12.83
CA LEU A 3 -12.95 10.68 -12.47
C LEU A 3 -12.48 11.93 -13.21
N LEU A 4 -11.87 12.87 -12.47
CA LEU A 4 -11.21 14.06 -13.01
C LEU A 4 -9.81 14.16 -12.40
N LEU A 5 -8.77 14.10 -13.23
CA LEU A 5 -7.37 14.13 -12.81
C LEU A 5 -6.73 15.47 -13.22
N GLY A 6 -5.97 16.05 -12.30
CA GLY A 6 -5.30 17.33 -12.49
C GLY A 6 -5.82 18.46 -11.59
N ASP A 7 -5.16 19.60 -11.71
CA ASP A 7 -5.39 20.84 -10.97
C ASP A 7 -6.41 21.77 -11.67
N LEU A 8 -6.52 21.69 -13.01
CA LEU A 8 -7.43 22.48 -13.85
C LEU A 8 -8.88 21.97 -13.85
N ARG A 9 -9.48 21.80 -12.67
CA ARG A 9 -10.81 21.20 -12.54
C ARG A 9 -11.90 22.02 -13.22
N LYS A 10 -11.83 23.35 -13.08
CA LYS A 10 -12.84 24.29 -13.62
C LYS A 10 -12.84 24.29 -15.15
N GLU A 11 -11.65 24.29 -15.74
CA GLU A 11 -11.45 24.24 -17.19
C GLU A 11 -11.96 22.94 -17.79
N ALA A 12 -11.76 21.82 -17.08
CA ALA A 12 -12.26 20.53 -17.53
C ALA A 12 -13.79 20.49 -17.52
N TYR A 13 -14.45 20.96 -16.46
CA TYR A 13 -15.92 21.08 -16.44
C TYR A 13 -16.44 21.98 -17.56
N ARG A 14 -15.76 23.11 -17.83
CA ARG A 14 -16.12 24.01 -18.93
C ARG A 14 -15.98 23.37 -20.31
N LYS A 15 -14.99 22.49 -20.52
CA LYS A 15 -14.78 21.80 -21.80
C LYS A 15 -15.78 20.68 -22.07
N ILE A 16 -16.31 20.05 -21.02
CA ILE A 16 -17.12 18.83 -21.13
C ILE A 16 -18.62 19.14 -21.09
N ASP A 17 -19.00 20.40 -20.81
CA ASP A 17 -20.39 20.85 -20.68
C ASP A 17 -21.22 19.96 -19.73
N ALA A 18 -20.59 19.58 -18.61
CA ALA A 18 -21.15 18.67 -17.63
C ALA A 18 -21.20 19.33 -16.25
N ALA A 19 -22.31 19.15 -15.55
CA ALA A 19 -22.44 19.58 -14.17
C ALA A 19 -21.48 18.81 -13.24
N PRO A 20 -20.88 19.46 -12.23
CA PRO A 20 -20.10 18.77 -11.20
C PRO A 20 -20.95 17.73 -10.48
N VAL A 21 -20.50 16.47 -10.51
CA VAL A 21 -21.10 15.41 -9.70
C VAL A 21 -20.33 15.35 -8.39
N ALA A 22 -21.02 15.33 -7.25
CA ALA A 22 -20.42 15.23 -5.91
C ALA A 22 -19.86 13.83 -5.58
N CYS A 23 -19.43 13.06 -6.58
CA CYS A 23 -18.84 11.74 -6.37
C CYS A 23 -17.35 11.92 -6.13
N LYS A 24 -16.89 11.59 -4.91
CA LYS A 24 -15.49 11.68 -4.52
C LYS A 24 -14.78 10.40 -4.95
N ALA A 25 -13.75 10.53 -5.78
CA ALA A 25 -12.90 9.39 -6.11
C ALA A 25 -12.12 8.94 -4.87
N SER A 26 -12.02 7.63 -4.67
CA SER A 26 -11.28 7.02 -3.55
C SER A 26 -9.99 6.41 -4.03
N PHE A 27 -8.93 6.58 -3.24
CA PHE A 27 -7.60 6.10 -3.58
C PHE A 27 -7.37 4.70 -3.01
N ILE A 28 -7.63 3.68 -3.82
CA ILE A 28 -7.61 2.28 -3.38
C ILE A 28 -6.23 1.61 -3.50
N ALA A 29 -5.39 2.08 -4.42
CA ALA A 29 -4.07 1.49 -4.64
C ALA A 29 -3.08 2.45 -5.29
N LYS A 30 -1.79 2.24 -5.03
CA LYS A 30 -0.66 2.96 -5.61
C LYS A 30 0.46 1.98 -5.94
N ARG A 31 1.10 2.15 -7.09
CA ARG A 31 2.32 1.41 -7.46
C ARG A 31 3.43 2.39 -7.76
N GLU A 32 4.59 2.23 -7.13
CA GLU A 32 5.74 3.11 -7.31
C GLU A 32 7.04 2.35 -7.51
N HIS A 33 7.96 2.98 -8.23
CA HIS A 33 9.32 2.51 -8.41
C HIS A 33 10.24 3.43 -7.62
N ILE A 34 11.00 2.86 -6.70
CA ILE A 34 11.95 3.58 -5.85
C ILE A 34 13.36 3.07 -6.11
N PHE A 35 14.34 3.97 -6.06
CA PHE A 35 15.72 3.66 -6.40
C PHE A 35 16.62 3.98 -5.20
N GLY A 36 17.60 3.13 -4.96
CA GLY A 36 18.49 3.27 -3.81
C GLY A 36 19.63 2.26 -3.86
N LYS A 37 20.55 2.39 -2.90
CA LYS A 37 21.66 1.44 -2.69
C LYS A 37 21.37 0.58 -1.46
N LYS A 38 21.37 1.24 -0.30
CA LYS A 38 21.10 0.65 1.01
C LYS A 38 19.73 1.03 1.57
N PHE A 39 19.29 2.25 1.31
CA PHE A 39 18.03 2.82 1.80
C PHE A 39 17.14 3.18 0.61
N TYR A 40 15.86 2.83 0.72
CA TYR A 40 14.83 3.11 -0.27
C TYR A 40 13.66 3.76 0.44
N SER A 41 13.36 5.01 0.10
CA SER A 41 12.38 5.82 0.84
C SER A 41 11.22 6.29 -0.03
N VAL A 42 10.03 6.37 0.56
CA VAL A 42 8.82 6.85 -0.10
C VAL A 42 7.85 7.41 0.95
N LYS A 43 7.01 8.35 0.53
CA LYS A 43 5.95 8.88 1.37
C LYS A 43 4.60 8.29 1.00
N ALA A 44 3.86 7.83 1.99
CA ALA A 44 2.54 7.25 1.80
C ALA A 44 1.57 7.65 2.91
N GLN A 45 0.29 7.62 2.59
CA GLN A 45 -0.82 7.85 3.51
C GLN A 45 -1.67 6.58 3.51
N PHE A 46 -1.90 5.98 4.68
CA PHE A 46 -2.59 4.69 4.80
C PHE A 46 -4.10 4.81 5.05
N CYS A 47 -4.60 6.04 5.24
CA CYS A 47 -6.01 6.35 5.43
C CYS A 47 -6.30 7.71 4.79
N ASP A 48 -7.48 7.90 4.16
CA ASP A 48 -7.85 9.12 3.43
C ASP A 48 -7.65 10.44 4.22
N ARG A 49 -7.75 10.37 5.55
CA ARG A 49 -7.53 11.50 6.48
C ARG A 49 -6.37 11.28 7.45
N GLY A 50 -5.56 10.24 7.22
CA GLY A 50 -4.40 9.89 8.03
C GLY A 50 -3.21 10.81 7.79
N GLN A 51 -2.16 10.64 8.59
CA GLN A 51 -0.91 11.39 8.37
C GLN A 51 -0.13 10.81 7.18
N MET A 52 0.70 11.65 6.55
CA MET A 52 1.67 11.19 5.57
C MET A 52 2.90 10.68 6.31
N HIS A 53 3.25 9.42 6.11
CA HIS A 53 4.39 8.77 6.76
C HIS A 53 5.54 8.58 5.78
N ASP A 54 6.77 8.71 6.29
CA ASP A 54 7.98 8.31 5.57
C ASP A 54 8.24 6.81 5.79
N ILE A 55 8.15 6.04 4.73
CA ILE A 55 8.52 4.62 4.71
C ILE A 55 9.96 4.55 4.22
N THR A 56 10.85 3.96 5.02
CA THR A 56 12.22 3.67 4.62
C THR A 56 12.49 2.17 4.72
N ILE A 57 12.88 1.57 3.61
CA ILE A 57 13.29 0.16 3.50
C ILE A 57 14.81 0.13 3.51
N GLU A 58 15.38 -0.60 4.46
CA GLU A 58 16.81 -0.82 4.58
C GLU A 58 17.09 -2.30 4.36
N CYS A 59 17.98 -2.61 3.42
CA CYS A 59 18.41 -3.97 3.17
C CYS A 59 19.91 -4.01 2.95
N GLU A 60 20.60 -4.78 3.77
CA GLU A 60 22.04 -4.97 3.68
C GLU A 60 22.35 -6.32 3.06
N THR A 61 22.86 -6.31 1.83
CA THR A 61 23.05 -7.51 0.99
C THR A 61 24.51 -7.76 0.64
N VAL A 62 25.41 -6.77 0.81
CA VAL A 62 26.77 -6.82 0.27
C VAL A 62 27.77 -7.26 1.34
N GLY A 63 28.49 -8.35 1.09
CA GLY A 63 29.64 -8.77 1.90
C GLY A 63 29.30 -9.40 3.26
N ILE A 64 28.02 -9.66 3.56
CA ILE A 64 27.60 -10.20 4.87
C ILE A 64 27.16 -11.67 4.73
N ASN A 65 27.61 -12.49 5.68
CA ASN A 65 27.17 -13.88 5.82
C ASN A 65 25.69 -14.02 6.18
N ASP A 66 25.04 -12.95 6.65
CA ASP A 66 23.66 -12.96 7.11
C ASP A 66 22.93 -11.64 6.77
N PRO A 67 22.35 -11.51 5.56
CA PRO A 67 21.61 -10.32 5.18
C PRO A 67 20.32 -10.18 6.00
N TRP A 68 19.89 -8.93 6.17
CA TRP A 68 18.69 -8.57 6.91
C TRP A 68 17.91 -7.46 6.22
N LEU A 69 16.64 -7.35 6.58
CA LEU A 69 15.69 -6.35 6.09
C LEU A 69 15.11 -5.61 7.29
N VAL A 70 15.09 -4.28 7.25
CA VAL A 70 14.38 -3.44 8.21
C VAL A 70 13.44 -2.52 7.44
N ILE A 71 12.22 -2.38 7.94
CA ILE A 71 11.30 -1.34 7.50
C ILE A 71 11.12 -0.35 8.64
N ARG A 72 11.27 0.92 8.30
CA ARG A 72 11.09 2.06 9.20
C ARG A 72 9.90 2.89 8.74
N LEU A 73 9.11 3.33 9.71
CA LEU A 73 8.09 4.36 9.55
C LEU A 73 8.52 5.57 10.38
N ASP A 74 8.61 6.74 9.74
CA ASP A 74 9.03 7.99 10.38
C ASP A 74 10.31 7.82 11.21
N SER A 75 11.32 7.20 10.59
CA SER A 75 12.62 6.83 11.21
C SER A 75 12.59 5.74 12.30
N LYS A 76 11.41 5.32 12.78
CA LYS A 76 11.25 4.24 13.77
C LYS A 76 11.19 2.87 13.09
N ALA A 77 12.03 1.92 13.51
CA ALA A 77 11.97 0.55 13.03
C ALA A 77 10.69 -0.14 13.50
N VAL A 78 9.89 -0.62 12.55
CA VAL A 78 8.61 -1.30 12.80
C VAL A 78 8.63 -2.78 12.45
N MET A 79 9.61 -3.20 11.64
CA MET A 79 9.80 -4.59 11.25
C MET A 79 11.29 -4.86 11.03
N GLN A 80 11.78 -6.01 11.49
CA GLN A 80 13.12 -6.50 11.18
C GLN A 80 13.08 -8.00 10.88
N VAL A 81 13.68 -8.39 9.76
CA VAL A 81 13.82 -9.79 9.33
C VAL A 81 15.32 -10.12 9.27
N LYS A 82 15.76 -10.98 10.18
CA LYS A 82 17.10 -11.60 10.16
C LYS A 82 17.09 -12.86 9.31
N HIS A 83 18.27 -13.37 8.93
CA HIS A 83 18.38 -14.58 8.12
C HIS A 83 17.61 -14.48 6.80
N LEU A 84 17.75 -13.34 6.12
CA LEU A 84 16.93 -12.99 4.96
C LEU A 84 17.10 -13.97 3.80
N ARG A 85 18.24 -14.67 3.70
CA ARG A 85 18.45 -15.78 2.74
C ARG A 85 17.47 -16.94 2.91
N TRP A 86 16.90 -17.11 4.09
CA TRP A 86 15.89 -18.13 4.39
C TRP A 86 14.47 -17.55 4.44
N LYS A 87 14.35 -16.22 4.57
CA LYS A 87 13.09 -15.47 4.71
C LYS A 87 12.92 -14.42 3.62
N PHE A 88 13.39 -14.72 2.41
CA PHE A 88 13.41 -13.76 1.29
C PHE A 88 12.01 -13.47 0.73
N ARG A 89 11.01 -14.27 1.12
CA ARG A 89 9.58 -14.00 0.92
C ARG A 89 8.86 -14.17 2.24
N GLY A 90 7.90 -13.29 2.52
CA GLY A 90 7.11 -13.38 3.74
C GLY A 90 6.21 -12.18 3.94
N ASN A 91 5.51 -12.18 5.08
CA ASN A 91 4.61 -11.13 5.50
C ASN A 91 4.69 -10.85 7.00
N HIS A 92 4.26 -9.65 7.40
CA HIS A 92 4.19 -9.21 8.79
C HIS A 92 3.18 -8.08 8.94
N THR A 93 2.44 -8.03 10.04
CA THR A 93 1.51 -6.93 10.32
C THR A 93 2.18 -5.90 11.21
N ILE A 94 2.15 -4.64 10.79
CA ILE A 94 2.58 -3.48 11.59
C ILE A 94 1.38 -2.62 11.97
N LEU A 95 1.56 -1.73 12.94
CA LEU A 95 0.57 -0.71 13.29
C LEU A 95 1.03 0.66 12.78
N VAL A 96 0.17 1.33 12.02
CA VAL A 96 0.36 2.71 11.56
C VAL A 96 -0.81 3.54 12.07
N ASP A 97 -0.54 4.50 12.96
CA ASP A 97 -1.61 5.28 13.63
C ASP A 97 -2.71 4.42 14.28
N GLY A 98 -2.35 3.22 14.76
CA GLY A 98 -3.30 2.25 15.34
C GLY A 98 -4.05 1.39 14.32
N LEU A 99 -3.88 1.62 13.02
CA LEU A 99 -4.42 0.81 11.94
C LEU A 99 -3.47 -0.38 11.63
N PRO A 100 -3.97 -1.63 11.56
CA PRO A 100 -3.16 -2.76 11.11
C PRO A 100 -2.89 -2.67 9.61
N VAL A 101 -1.61 -2.74 9.25
CA VAL A 101 -1.12 -2.75 7.87
C VAL A 101 -0.31 -4.02 7.69
N GLU A 102 -0.76 -4.88 6.78
CA GLU A 102 -0.01 -6.06 6.38
C GLU A 102 1.07 -5.68 5.38
N VAL A 103 2.29 -6.11 5.66
CA VAL A 103 3.46 -5.87 4.83
C VAL A 103 3.92 -7.19 4.25
N PHE A 104 3.96 -7.29 2.93
CA PHE A 104 4.51 -8.41 2.20
C PHE A 104 5.84 -8.00 1.57
N TRP A 105 6.77 -8.94 1.46
CA TRP A 105 8.02 -8.74 0.75
C TRP A 105 8.38 -9.95 -0.12
N ASP A 106 8.96 -9.64 -1.28
CA ASP A 106 9.75 -10.56 -2.10
C ASP A 106 11.07 -9.87 -2.45
N VAL A 107 12.14 -10.28 -1.79
CA VAL A 107 13.51 -9.77 -1.98
C VAL A 107 14.40 -10.78 -2.72
N HIS A 108 13.83 -11.83 -3.32
CA HIS A 108 14.58 -12.88 -4.01
C HIS A 108 15.57 -12.31 -5.03
N ASN A 109 15.10 -11.39 -5.87
CA ASN A 109 15.93 -10.82 -6.93
C ASN A 109 17.04 -9.92 -6.38
N TRP A 110 16.87 -9.27 -5.22
CA TRP A 110 17.98 -8.55 -4.56
C TRP A 110 19.10 -9.48 -4.06
N LEU A 111 18.74 -10.69 -3.63
CA LEU A 111 19.69 -11.64 -3.04
C LEU A 111 20.36 -12.56 -4.08
N PHE A 112 19.62 -12.94 -5.12
CA PHE A 112 20.01 -13.97 -6.07
C PHE A 112 19.94 -13.51 -7.53
N GLY A 113 19.56 -12.25 -7.79
CA GLY A 113 19.46 -11.68 -9.13
C GLY A 113 20.75 -11.00 -9.62
N ASN A 114 20.67 -10.50 -10.85
CA ASN A 114 21.76 -9.78 -11.52
C ASN A 114 21.91 -8.33 -11.01
N VAL A 115 22.90 -7.59 -11.54
CA VAL A 115 23.27 -6.21 -11.18
C VAL A 115 22.08 -5.25 -11.13
N MET A 116 21.12 -5.39 -12.07
CA MET A 116 19.91 -4.57 -12.12
C MET A 116 18.69 -5.39 -11.66
N SER A 117 18.57 -5.54 -10.35
CA SER A 117 17.51 -6.30 -9.70
C SER A 117 16.61 -5.42 -8.84
N SER A 118 15.36 -5.86 -8.66
CA SER A 118 14.38 -5.18 -7.82
C SER A 118 13.75 -6.13 -6.81
N ALA A 119 13.44 -5.61 -5.63
CA ALA A 119 12.55 -6.26 -4.68
C ALA A 119 11.15 -5.66 -4.75
N VAL A 120 10.16 -6.45 -4.35
CA VAL A 120 8.77 -6.02 -4.31
C VAL A 120 8.30 -6.00 -2.87
N PHE A 121 7.69 -4.88 -2.47
CA PHE A 121 7.03 -4.74 -1.18
C PHE A 121 5.58 -4.35 -1.41
N MET A 122 4.67 -4.89 -0.60
CA MET A 122 3.29 -4.47 -0.60
C MET A 122 2.88 -4.10 0.82
N PHE A 123 2.30 -2.92 0.99
CA PHE A 123 1.66 -2.51 2.23
C PHE A 123 0.16 -2.45 1.97
N GLN A 124 -0.59 -3.28 2.68
CA GLN A 124 -2.02 -3.41 2.51
C GLN A 124 -2.72 -3.09 3.82
N THR A 125 -3.63 -2.13 3.81
CA THR A 125 -4.42 -1.84 5.01
C THR A 125 -5.54 -2.88 5.15
N CYS A 126 -5.57 -3.54 6.30
CA CYS A 126 -6.62 -4.50 6.63
C CYS A 126 -7.69 -3.76 7.44
N LEU A 127 -8.87 -3.54 6.86
CA LEU A 127 -10.00 -3.09 7.66
C LEU A 127 -10.59 -4.33 8.33
N SER A 128 -10.35 -4.47 9.63
CA SER A 128 -11.23 -5.29 10.47
C SER A 128 -12.62 -4.69 10.33
N ALA A 129 -13.49 -5.40 9.63
CA ALA A 129 -14.90 -5.08 9.54
C ALA A 129 -15.41 -4.70 10.93
N ALA A 130 -15.84 -3.44 11.08
CA ALA A 130 -16.82 -3.08 12.09
C ALA A 130 -18.16 -3.74 11.71
N GLU A 131 -18.17 -5.07 11.58
CA GLU A 131 -19.34 -5.93 11.34
C GLU A 131 -19.11 -7.28 12.03
N LYS A 132 -18.51 -7.29 13.22
CA LYS A 132 -18.79 -8.37 14.20
C LYS A 132 -20.05 -8.00 14.98
N SER A 133 -21.17 -7.84 14.27
CA SER A 133 -22.50 -7.75 14.87
C SER A 133 -23.55 -8.47 14.02
N TRP A 134 -23.19 -9.61 13.43
CA TRP A 134 -24.17 -10.63 13.09
C TRP A 134 -23.62 -11.96 13.58
N ALA A 135 -23.86 -12.23 14.85
CA ALA A 135 -23.88 -13.60 15.33
C ALA A 135 -24.99 -14.32 14.56
N GLY A 136 -24.61 -15.31 13.76
CA GLY A 136 -25.50 -16.29 13.16
C GLY A 136 -26.01 -15.96 11.76
N GLN A 137 -25.31 -16.44 10.73
CA GLN A 137 -25.82 -17.54 9.90
C GLN A 137 -24.77 -17.97 8.87
N SER A 138 -24.94 -19.21 8.47
CA SER A 138 -24.04 -20.11 7.77
C SER A 138 -23.94 -19.87 6.25
N THR A 139 -22.95 -20.55 5.67
CA THR A 139 -22.82 -21.04 4.28
C THR A 139 -22.53 -20.06 3.13
N SER A 140 -21.33 -20.28 2.55
CA SER A 140 -20.97 -20.26 1.12
C SER A 140 -21.20 -18.99 0.27
N ASP A 141 -20.12 -18.24 0.00
CA ASP A 141 -19.56 -17.96 -1.35
C ASP A 141 -18.65 -16.70 -1.32
N PRO A 142 -17.41 -16.73 -1.87
CA PRO A 142 -16.49 -15.58 -1.84
C PRO A 142 -16.77 -14.57 -2.97
N SER A 143 -18.01 -14.39 -3.40
CA SER A 143 -18.38 -13.46 -4.49
C SER A 143 -18.79 -12.07 -4.02
N VAL A 144 -18.48 -11.68 -2.77
CA VAL A 144 -18.83 -10.35 -2.23
C VAL A 144 -17.81 -9.29 -2.66
N LEU A 145 -17.80 -8.95 -3.95
CA LEU A 145 -17.42 -7.61 -4.43
C LEU A 145 -18.36 -7.25 -5.59
N SER A 146 -19.67 -7.26 -5.32
CA SER A 146 -20.67 -6.72 -6.24
C SER A 146 -20.55 -5.20 -6.30
N TRP A 147 -19.74 -4.72 -7.23
CA TRP A 147 -19.55 -3.30 -7.51
C TRP A 147 -20.80 -2.71 -8.17
N SER A 148 -21.65 -2.03 -7.39
CA SER A 148 -22.78 -1.26 -7.91
C SER A 148 -22.43 0.24 -7.96
N CYS A 149 -22.00 0.73 -9.12
CA CYS A 149 -21.59 2.13 -9.40
C CYS A 149 -22.71 3.18 -9.35
N SER A 150 -23.82 3.00 -8.61
CA SER A 150 -24.98 3.91 -8.73
C SER A 150 -25.58 4.47 -7.44
N LYS A 151 -24.91 4.38 -6.28
CA LYS A 151 -25.35 5.10 -5.07
C LYS A 151 -24.26 6.07 -4.66
N GLY A 152 -24.62 7.35 -4.53
CA GLY A 152 -23.70 8.39 -4.09
C GLY A 152 -23.04 7.97 -2.79
N PHE A 153 -21.72 7.85 -2.81
CA PHE A 153 -20.93 7.44 -1.66
C PHE A 153 -21.04 8.51 -0.58
N THR A 154 -21.70 8.18 0.53
CA THR A 154 -21.60 8.97 1.75
C THR A 154 -20.18 8.81 2.31
N ASP A 155 -19.61 9.89 2.82
CA ASP A 155 -18.20 9.98 3.30
C ASP A 155 -17.85 8.93 4.38
N SER A 156 -18.85 8.31 5.01
CA SER A 156 -18.73 7.18 5.96
C SER A 156 -18.49 5.82 5.30
N GLN A 157 -18.89 5.63 4.04
CA GLN A 157 -18.78 4.35 3.32
C GLN A 157 -17.41 4.17 2.65
N LEU A 158 -16.67 5.28 2.45
CA LEU A 158 -15.28 5.28 1.97
C LEU A 158 -14.29 4.76 3.02
N GLN A 159 -14.68 4.72 4.30
CA GLN A 159 -13.91 4.10 5.38
C GLN A 159 -13.79 2.57 5.25
N GLY A 160 -14.46 1.94 4.26
CA GLY A 160 -14.47 0.50 4.02
C GLY A 160 -13.54 -0.01 2.91
N LEU A 161 -12.91 0.88 2.13
CA LEU A 161 -12.04 0.46 1.01
C LEU A 161 -10.60 0.34 1.50
N GLY A 162 -10.06 -0.87 1.50
CA GLY A 162 -8.64 -1.10 1.82
C GLY A 162 -7.72 -0.39 0.82
N PHE A 163 -6.60 0.13 1.32
CA PHE A 163 -5.55 0.78 0.54
C PHE A 163 -4.39 -0.18 0.32
N SER A 164 -3.84 -0.23 -0.90
CA SER A 164 -2.67 -1.05 -1.23
C SER A 164 -1.55 -0.22 -1.87
N LEU A 165 -0.37 -0.20 -1.25
CA LEU A 165 0.85 0.39 -1.81
C LEU A 165 1.80 -0.71 -2.25
N ILE A 166 2.14 -0.74 -3.54
CA ILE A 166 3.12 -1.67 -4.12
C ILE A 166 4.38 -0.89 -4.48
N LEU A 167 5.52 -1.29 -3.92
CA LEU A 167 6.82 -0.67 -4.17
C LEU A 167 7.73 -1.65 -4.90
N TYR A 168 8.26 -1.21 -6.03
CA TYR A 168 9.38 -1.85 -6.70
C TYR A 168 10.66 -1.11 -6.32
N ALA A 169 11.48 -1.74 -5.49
CA ALA A 169 12.71 -1.14 -4.99
C ALA A 169 13.90 -1.62 -5.83
N TRP A 170 14.40 -0.74 -6.70
CA TRP A 170 15.44 -1.03 -7.69
C TRP A 170 16.82 -0.68 -7.15
N LYS A 171 17.70 -1.70 -7.11
CA LYS A 171 19.10 -1.50 -6.76
C LYS A 171 19.81 -0.83 -7.95
N ASN A 172 20.42 0.32 -7.70
CA ASN A 172 21.26 1.03 -8.68
C ASN A 172 22.70 1.04 -8.15
N GLU A 173 23.70 0.79 -9.01
CA GLU A 173 25.12 0.72 -8.59
C GLU A 173 25.68 2.03 -8.01
#